data_AF-A0A2N6TYY0-F1
#
_entry.id   AF-A0A2N6TYY0-F1
#
_cell.length_a   1.000
_cell.length_b   1.000
_cell.length_c   1.000
_cell.angle_alpha   90.00
_cell.angle_beta   90.00
_cell.angle_gamma   90.00
#
_symmetry.space_group_name_H-M   'P 1'
#
loop_
_entity.id
_entity.type
_entity.pdbx_description
1 polymer ?
#
loop_
_entity_poly.entity_id
_entity_poly.type
_entity_poly.pdbx_seq_one_letter_code
_entity_poly.pdbx_strand_id
1 'polypeptide(L)'
;MTSLTTRRAGLLLSLLTLLLAASLAGAPAAWACSCMGYDFDEAIEAADLIADIEIVEVIDDDQGDVTYYAAVDRVWKGEESRTIEFSTHEQTAACGLGRLSTGDRIRAWANGADGSYSMTWCAYPMDPPEDEAAALTEKLGEPADLTDQQIPPGPRGEDPELDDSPGSLSIAMVVGGAVLAAALGLILAVGAVTVVVLLVRRSNRRS
;
A
#
# COMPACT_ATOMS: atom_id res chain seq x y z
N MET A 1 -15.15 -48.49 -26.75
CA MET A 1 -16.00 -47.51 -26.01
C MET A 1 -15.27 -46.65 -24.96
N THR A 2 -13.98 -46.89 -24.65
CA THR A 2 -13.12 -46.20 -23.64
C THR A 2 -12.76 -44.73 -23.90
N SER A 3 -12.84 -44.27 -25.16
CA SER A 3 -12.46 -42.91 -25.58
C SER A 3 -13.34 -41.76 -25.03
N LEU A 4 -14.62 -42.01 -24.71
CA LEU A 4 -15.54 -40.93 -24.32
C LEU A 4 -15.31 -40.34 -22.91
N THR A 5 -14.59 -41.05 -22.03
CA THR A 5 -14.44 -40.61 -20.63
C THR A 5 -13.26 -39.68 -20.40
N THR A 6 -12.13 -40.02 -21.00
CA THR A 6 -10.90 -39.22 -20.94
C THR A 6 -11.09 -37.87 -21.61
N ARG A 7 -11.90 -37.81 -22.69
CA ARG A 7 -12.29 -36.54 -23.32
C ARG A 7 -13.11 -35.63 -22.39
N ARG A 8 -14.01 -36.18 -21.58
CA ARG A 8 -14.84 -35.38 -20.66
C ARG A 8 -14.04 -34.79 -19.50
N ALA A 9 -13.08 -35.54 -18.95
CA ALA A 9 -12.24 -35.08 -17.86
C ALA A 9 -11.31 -33.93 -18.29
N GLY A 10 -10.68 -34.03 -19.47
CA GLY A 10 -9.86 -32.95 -20.01
C GLY A 10 -10.66 -31.68 -20.29
N LEU A 11 -11.88 -31.82 -20.78
CA LEU A 11 -12.77 -30.68 -21.07
C LEU A 11 -13.18 -29.94 -19.78
N LEU A 12 -13.50 -30.69 -18.72
CA LEU A 12 -13.81 -30.10 -17.40
C LEU A 12 -12.61 -29.37 -16.79
N LEU A 13 -11.42 -29.97 -16.86
CA LEU A 13 -10.20 -29.33 -16.36
C LEU A 13 -9.90 -28.04 -17.12
N SER A 14 -10.02 -28.06 -18.46
CA SER A 14 -9.82 -26.87 -19.29
C SER A 14 -10.83 -25.77 -18.97
N LEU A 15 -12.09 -26.14 -18.70
CA LEU A 15 -13.13 -25.19 -18.31
C LEU A 15 -12.82 -24.54 -16.94
N LEU A 16 -12.30 -25.34 -16.00
CA LEU A 16 -11.97 -24.87 -14.66
C LEU A 16 -10.77 -23.90 -14.68
N THR A 17 -9.73 -24.21 -15.46
CA THR A 17 -8.61 -23.29 -15.68
C THR A 17 -9.03 -22.02 -16.40
N LEU A 18 -9.96 -22.11 -17.37
CA LEU A 18 -10.47 -20.94 -18.07
C LEU A 18 -11.31 -20.05 -17.13
N LEU A 19 -12.13 -20.65 -16.25
CA LEU A 19 -12.90 -19.91 -15.25
C LEU A 19 -11.97 -19.20 -14.25
N LEU A 20 -10.91 -19.86 -13.78
CA LEU A 20 -9.93 -19.25 -12.88
C LEU A 20 -9.22 -18.08 -13.57
N ALA A 21 -8.72 -18.27 -14.78
CA ALA A 21 -8.07 -17.21 -15.54
C ALA A 21 -9.01 -16.02 -15.80
N ALA A 22 -10.27 -16.29 -16.13
CA ALA A 22 -11.29 -15.25 -16.32
C ALA A 22 -11.60 -14.48 -15.02
N SER A 23 -11.57 -15.14 -13.85
CA SER A 23 -11.76 -14.48 -12.56
C SER A 23 -10.60 -13.56 -12.16
N LEU A 24 -9.37 -13.87 -12.59
CA LEU A 24 -8.21 -13.01 -12.35
C LEU A 24 -8.11 -11.86 -13.35
N ALA A 25 -8.57 -12.05 -14.59
CA ALA A 25 -8.49 -11.03 -15.65
C ALA A 25 -9.49 -9.87 -15.50
N GLY A 26 -10.45 -9.97 -14.56
CA GLY A 26 -11.57 -9.04 -14.43
C GLY A 26 -11.64 -8.29 -13.10
N ALA A 27 -10.67 -8.43 -12.20
CA ALA A 27 -10.60 -7.55 -11.04
C ALA A 27 -10.21 -6.16 -11.56
N PRO A 28 -11.12 -5.15 -11.58
CA PRO A 28 -10.67 -3.79 -11.85
C PRO A 28 -9.55 -3.49 -10.87
N ALA A 29 -8.48 -2.82 -11.31
CA ALA A 29 -7.59 -2.16 -10.37
C ALA A 29 -8.52 -1.43 -9.39
N ALA A 30 -8.48 -1.79 -8.11
CA ALA A 30 -9.36 -1.16 -7.15
C ALA A 30 -8.81 0.25 -6.96
N TRP A 31 -9.27 1.18 -7.80
CA TRP A 31 -9.20 2.61 -7.55
C TRP A 31 -10.14 2.88 -6.37
N ALA A 32 -9.78 2.38 -5.18
CA ALA A 32 -10.61 2.47 -3.99
C ALA A 32 -10.64 3.90 -3.42
N CYS A 33 -9.75 4.76 -3.88
CA CYS A 33 -9.82 6.20 -3.62
C CYS A 33 -10.75 6.88 -4.60
N SER A 34 -12.02 6.94 -4.24
CA SER A 34 -12.99 7.84 -4.86
C SER A 34 -13.07 9.13 -4.05
N CYS A 35 -11.94 9.83 -3.87
CA CYS A 35 -11.91 11.10 -3.15
C CYS A 35 -12.90 12.06 -3.82
N MET A 36 -13.79 12.67 -3.03
CA MET A 36 -14.42 13.91 -3.44
C MET A 36 -13.37 14.98 -3.23
N GLY A 37 -12.58 15.25 -4.27
CA GLY A 37 -11.50 16.21 -4.14
C GLY A 37 -12.04 17.63 -3.93
N TYR A 38 -11.18 18.47 -3.38
CA TYR A 38 -11.47 19.87 -3.13
C TYR A 38 -11.14 20.72 -4.35
N ASP A 39 -11.85 21.84 -4.51
CA ASP A 39 -11.28 22.94 -5.28
C ASP A 39 -10.12 23.59 -4.52
N PHE A 40 -9.40 24.50 -5.18
CA PHE A 40 -8.20 25.10 -4.61
C PHE A 40 -8.48 25.91 -3.34
N ASP A 41 -9.58 26.65 -3.29
CA ASP A 41 -9.93 27.47 -2.12
C ASP A 41 -10.43 26.60 -0.97
N GLU A 42 -11.24 25.60 -1.27
CA GLU A 42 -11.69 24.61 -0.30
C GLU A 42 -10.51 23.84 0.31
N ALA A 43 -9.51 23.46 -0.50
CA ALA A 43 -8.30 22.79 -0.01
C ALA A 43 -7.51 23.72 0.94
N ILE A 44 -7.43 25.02 0.62
CA ILE A 44 -6.73 26.00 1.46
C ILE A 44 -7.43 26.12 2.81
N GLU A 45 -8.75 26.17 2.82
CA GLU A 45 -9.53 26.24 4.05
C GLU A 45 -9.40 24.97 4.88
N ALA A 46 -9.48 23.80 4.23
CA ALA A 46 -9.45 22.49 4.88
C ALA A 46 -8.10 22.12 5.48
N ALA A 47 -6.98 22.49 4.86
CA ALA A 47 -5.65 22.10 5.33
C ALA A 47 -5.23 22.85 6.61
N ASP A 48 -4.69 22.15 7.59
CA ASP A 48 -4.08 22.78 8.77
C ASP A 48 -2.64 23.26 8.50
N LEU A 49 -1.95 22.60 7.56
CA LEU A 49 -0.60 22.92 7.11
C LEU A 49 -0.51 22.90 5.59
N ILE A 50 0.08 23.96 5.02
CA ILE A 50 0.48 24.04 3.61
C ILE A 50 1.95 24.44 3.57
N ALA A 51 2.81 23.49 3.19
CA ALA A 51 4.25 23.68 3.28
C ALA A 51 5.02 22.86 2.22
N ASP A 52 6.16 23.38 1.77
CA ASP A 52 7.14 22.60 1.02
C ASP A 52 8.00 21.83 2.02
N ILE A 53 8.00 20.50 1.92
CA ILE A 53 8.74 19.61 2.83
C ILE A 53 9.71 18.70 2.07
N GLU A 54 10.77 18.29 2.73
CA GLU A 54 11.73 17.28 2.30
C GLU A 54 11.75 16.12 3.30
N ILE A 55 11.60 14.88 2.84
CA ILE A 55 11.67 13.70 3.69
C ILE A 55 13.12 13.48 4.13
N VAL A 56 13.38 13.51 5.43
CA VAL A 56 14.72 13.31 6.00
C VAL A 56 14.92 11.85 6.39
N GLU A 57 13.93 11.26 7.06
CA GLU A 57 14.03 9.93 7.62
C GLU A 57 12.66 9.26 7.63
N VAL A 58 12.65 7.92 7.52
CA VAL A 58 11.45 7.10 7.75
C VAL A 58 11.51 6.64 9.20
N ILE A 59 10.53 7.04 10.01
CA ILE A 59 10.50 6.76 11.46
C ILE A 59 9.91 5.37 11.71
N ASP A 60 8.73 5.10 11.15
CA ASP A 60 7.97 3.89 11.45
C ASP A 60 7.11 3.44 10.26
N ASP A 61 6.80 2.15 10.22
CA ASP A 61 5.99 1.44 9.23
C ASP A 61 5.05 0.49 9.99
N ASP A 62 3.95 1.04 10.52
CA ASP A 62 2.96 0.28 11.30
C ASP A 62 1.75 -0.07 10.42
N GLN A 63 1.62 -1.36 10.10
CA GLN A 63 0.40 -1.95 9.55
C GLN A 63 -0.19 -1.21 8.33
N GLY A 64 0.67 -0.56 7.53
CA GLY A 64 0.29 0.16 6.32
C GLY A 64 0.26 1.68 6.45
N ASP A 65 0.46 2.23 7.65
CA ASP A 65 0.80 3.64 7.88
C ASP A 65 2.32 3.81 7.97
N VAL A 66 2.84 4.83 7.27
CA VAL A 66 4.27 5.17 7.31
C VAL A 66 4.40 6.59 7.82
N THR A 67 5.22 6.75 8.86
CA THR A 67 5.54 8.06 9.43
C THR A 67 6.96 8.45 9.06
N TYR A 68 7.11 9.69 8.63
CA TYR A 68 8.34 10.29 8.16
C TYR A 68 8.73 11.46 9.06
N TYR A 69 10.02 11.62 9.28
CA TYR A 69 10.59 12.87 9.74
C TYR A 69 10.87 13.76 8.53
N ALA A 70 10.26 14.93 8.47
CA ALA A 70 10.39 15.84 7.33
C ALA A 70 10.94 17.20 7.75
N ALA A 71 11.83 17.76 6.92
CA ALA A 71 12.30 19.12 7.02
C ALA A 71 11.35 20.05 6.24
N VAL A 72 10.95 21.15 6.85
CA VAL A 72 10.01 22.12 6.27
C VAL A 72 10.78 23.32 5.75
N ASP A 73 10.80 23.53 4.44
CA ASP A 73 11.56 24.61 3.82
C ASP A 73 10.77 25.92 3.73
N ARG A 74 9.47 25.81 3.38
CA ARG A 74 8.57 26.97 3.24
C ARG A 74 7.20 26.65 3.79
N VAL A 75 6.58 27.60 4.49
CA VAL A 75 5.24 27.46 5.08
C VAL A 75 4.34 28.60 4.63
N TRP A 76 3.23 28.29 3.96
CA TRP A 76 2.17 29.26 3.62
C TRP A 76 1.06 29.29 4.68
N LYS A 77 0.78 28.16 5.33
CA LYS A 77 -0.23 28.02 6.37
C LYS A 77 0.22 26.98 7.39
N GLY A 78 -0.05 27.21 8.67
CA GLY A 78 0.24 26.28 9.76
C GLY A 78 1.37 26.74 10.68
N GLU A 79 1.96 25.80 11.41
CA GLU A 79 3.06 26.07 12.34
C GLU A 79 4.38 26.31 11.59
N GLU A 80 5.13 27.36 11.96
CA GLU A 80 6.46 27.67 11.41
C GLU A 80 7.57 26.86 12.10
N SER A 81 7.44 25.54 12.10
CA SER A 81 8.46 24.62 12.63
C SER A 81 9.38 24.14 11.50
N ARG A 82 10.70 24.09 11.76
CA ARG A 82 11.69 23.59 10.78
C ARG A 82 11.53 22.11 10.47
N THR A 83 10.90 21.34 11.36
CA THR A 83 10.68 19.89 11.18
C THR A 83 9.32 19.46 11.68
N ILE A 84 8.77 18.44 11.04
CA ILE A 84 7.49 17.83 11.39
C ILE A 84 7.59 16.30 11.30
N GLU A 85 6.70 15.63 12.00
CA GLU A 85 6.33 14.25 11.73
C GLU A 85 5.18 14.24 10.74
N PHE A 86 5.36 13.50 9.65
CA PHE A 86 4.44 13.45 8.52
C PHE A 86 4.02 12.01 8.29
N SER A 87 2.73 11.69 8.36
CA SER A 87 2.23 10.33 8.15
C SER A 87 1.32 10.20 6.93
N THR A 88 1.38 9.04 6.28
CA THR A 88 0.50 8.67 5.17
C THR A 88 0.41 7.15 5.06
N HIS A 89 -0.62 6.64 4.37
CA HIS A 89 -0.66 5.21 4.06
C HIS A 89 0.41 4.83 3.01
N GLU A 90 1.03 3.66 3.16
CA GLU A 90 1.92 3.10 2.12
C GLU A 90 1.11 2.66 0.88
N GLN A 91 -0.13 2.25 1.09
CA GLN A 91 -0.97 1.74 0.03
C GLN A 91 -1.71 2.89 -0.66
N THR A 92 -1.43 3.10 -1.95
CA THR A 92 -2.15 4.09 -2.77
C THR A 92 -3.64 3.77 -2.89
N ALA A 93 -4.02 2.50 -2.80
CA ALA A 93 -5.42 2.07 -2.74
C ALA A 93 -6.15 2.56 -1.47
N ALA A 94 -5.42 2.88 -0.39
CA ALA A 94 -5.92 3.49 0.84
C ALA A 94 -5.77 5.03 0.84
N CYS A 95 -5.50 5.61 -0.32
CA CYS A 95 -5.34 7.06 -0.55
C CYS A 95 -4.05 7.61 0.04
N GLY A 96 -3.15 6.72 0.44
CA GLY A 96 -1.82 7.06 0.85
C GLY A 96 -0.95 7.56 -0.29
N LEU A 97 0.04 8.36 0.04
CA LEU A 97 1.00 8.89 -0.93
C LEU A 97 1.97 7.82 -1.44
N GLY A 98 1.96 6.63 -0.85
CA GLY A 98 2.91 5.57 -1.16
C GLY A 98 4.10 5.60 -0.22
N ARG A 99 5.10 4.77 -0.54
CA ARG A 99 6.39 4.81 0.12
C ARG A 99 7.23 5.96 -0.44
N LEU A 100 7.47 6.98 0.36
CA LEU A 100 8.38 8.08 0.04
C LEU A 100 9.81 7.70 0.45
N SER A 101 10.77 8.23 -0.29
CA SER A 101 12.21 8.03 -0.02
C SER A 101 12.79 9.25 0.69
N THR A 102 13.83 9.04 1.49
CA THR A 102 14.67 10.15 1.98
C THR A 102 15.16 11.00 0.80
N GLY A 103 15.02 12.31 0.92
CA GLY A 103 15.34 13.32 -0.09
C GLY A 103 14.17 13.67 -1.01
N ASP A 104 13.04 12.95 -0.94
CA ASP A 104 11.85 13.32 -1.70
C ASP A 104 11.30 14.66 -1.21
N ARG A 105 10.92 15.53 -2.15
CA ARG A 105 10.40 16.87 -1.87
C ARG A 105 8.97 16.96 -2.38
N ILE A 106 8.05 17.37 -1.51
CA ILE A 106 6.62 17.50 -1.84
C ILE A 106 6.04 18.76 -1.22
N ARG A 107 4.95 19.26 -1.81
CA ARG A 107 4.09 20.24 -1.16
C ARG A 107 3.03 19.50 -0.35
N ALA A 108 3.14 19.59 0.96
CA ALA A 108 2.20 19.00 1.88
C ALA A 108 0.94 19.87 1.98
N TRP A 109 -0.22 19.24 1.77
CA TRP A 109 -1.55 19.75 2.11
C TRP A 109 -2.08 18.87 3.24
N ALA A 110 -1.66 19.17 4.47
CA ALA A 110 -1.78 18.24 5.59
C ALA A 110 -2.77 18.71 6.65
N ASN A 111 -3.32 17.73 7.38
CA ASN A 111 -4.18 17.95 8.53
C ASN A 111 -3.44 17.50 9.79
N GLY A 112 -3.60 18.23 10.89
CA GLY A 112 -2.87 17.98 12.13
C GLY A 112 -2.42 19.26 12.82
N ALA A 113 -1.64 19.11 13.88
CA ALA A 113 -1.14 20.21 14.71
C ALA A 113 0.07 19.75 15.55
N ASP A 114 0.74 20.70 16.19
CA ASP A 114 1.81 20.47 17.16
C ASP A 114 2.95 19.60 16.61
N GLY A 115 3.38 19.90 15.38
CA GLY A 115 4.42 19.16 14.66
C GLY A 115 4.04 17.78 14.14
N SER A 116 2.80 17.29 14.35
CA SER A 116 2.33 15.99 13.84
C SER A 116 1.24 16.18 12.81
N TYR A 117 1.51 15.74 11.58
CA TYR A 117 0.66 15.97 10.42
C TYR A 117 0.45 14.68 9.63
N SER A 118 -0.71 14.59 8.98
CA SER A 118 -1.04 13.49 8.07
C SER A 118 -1.58 13.99 6.75
N MET A 119 -1.32 13.25 5.68
CA MET A 119 -1.79 13.59 4.34
C MET A 119 -2.20 12.36 3.56
N THR A 120 -3.22 12.54 2.72
CA THR A 120 -3.65 11.58 1.71
C THR A 120 -3.69 12.26 0.35
N TRP A 121 -3.74 11.49 -0.74
CA TRP A 121 -3.99 12.04 -2.07
C TRP A 121 -5.30 12.84 -2.16
N CYS A 122 -6.27 12.57 -1.29
CA CYS A 122 -7.54 13.29 -1.27
C CYS A 122 -7.41 14.73 -0.78
N ALA A 123 -6.35 15.06 -0.04
CA ALA A 123 -6.14 16.41 0.48
C ALA A 123 -5.60 17.38 -0.58
N TYR A 124 -5.09 16.86 -1.71
CA TYR A 124 -4.60 17.70 -2.80
C TYR A 124 -5.77 18.34 -3.56
N PRO A 125 -5.70 19.63 -3.92
CA PRO A 125 -6.70 20.24 -4.80
C PRO A 125 -6.76 19.51 -6.16
N MET A 126 -7.95 19.29 -6.71
CA MET A 126 -8.09 18.55 -7.98
C MET A 126 -7.57 19.30 -9.21
N ASP A 127 -7.66 20.63 -9.18
CA ASP A 127 -7.27 21.51 -10.28
C ASP A 127 -6.44 22.67 -9.70
N PRO A 128 -5.21 22.40 -9.22
CA PRO A 128 -4.34 23.44 -8.72
C PRO A 128 -3.98 24.41 -9.86
N PRO A 129 -3.84 25.72 -9.58
CA PRO A 129 -3.38 26.67 -10.57
C PRO A 129 -1.96 26.31 -11.06
N GLU A 130 -1.64 26.69 -12.29
CA GLU A 130 -0.38 26.33 -12.95
C GLU A 130 0.87 26.79 -12.17
N ASP A 131 0.77 27.96 -11.53
CA ASP A 131 1.74 28.45 -10.54
C ASP A 131 1.10 28.43 -9.14
N GLU A 132 1.07 27.22 -8.57
CA GLU A 132 0.48 26.96 -7.25
C GLU A 132 1.13 27.83 -6.15
N ALA A 133 2.45 28.07 -6.23
CA ALA A 133 3.16 28.86 -5.23
C ALA A 133 2.76 30.35 -5.28
N ALA A 134 2.64 30.92 -6.49
CA ALA A 134 2.17 32.29 -6.65
C ALA A 134 0.72 32.43 -6.19
N ALA A 135 -0.16 31.47 -6.50
CA ALA A 135 -1.56 31.49 -6.08
C ALA A 135 -1.72 31.37 -4.55
N LEU A 136 -0.94 30.50 -3.90
CA LEU A 136 -0.88 30.43 -2.44
C LEU A 136 -0.38 31.75 -1.86
N THR A 137 0.65 32.36 -2.45
CA THR A 137 1.22 33.63 -2.00
C THR A 137 0.23 34.79 -2.14
N GLU A 138 -0.56 34.82 -3.22
CA GLU A 138 -1.63 35.80 -3.41
C GLU A 138 -2.72 35.68 -2.33
N LYS A 139 -3.09 34.46 -1.95
CA LYS A 139 -4.19 34.20 -1.01
C LYS A 139 -3.78 34.25 0.46
N LEU A 140 -2.58 33.77 0.79
CA LEU A 140 -2.11 33.57 2.16
C LEU A 140 -0.96 34.51 2.55
N GLY A 141 -0.35 35.19 1.58
CA GLY A 141 0.85 35.99 1.76
C GLY A 141 2.13 35.20 1.52
N GLU A 142 3.27 35.90 1.60
CA GLU A 142 4.60 35.30 1.44
C GLU A 142 4.84 34.18 2.45
N PRO A 143 5.34 33.01 1.99
CA PRO A 143 5.62 31.91 2.90
C PRO A 143 6.77 32.26 3.84
N ALA A 144 6.71 31.75 5.06
CA ALA A 144 7.86 31.75 5.96
C ALA A 144 8.95 30.86 5.35
N ASP A 145 10.14 31.42 5.14
CA ASP A 145 11.31 30.68 4.65
C ASP A 145 12.14 30.18 5.85
N LEU A 146 12.21 28.87 6.00
CA LEU A 146 12.89 28.21 7.11
C LEU A 146 14.23 27.58 6.67
N THR A 147 14.66 27.78 5.41
CA THR A 147 15.84 27.11 4.86
C THR A 147 17.16 27.48 5.55
N ASP A 148 17.22 28.67 6.15
CA ASP A 148 18.38 29.14 6.94
C ASP A 148 18.44 28.52 8.35
N GLN A 149 17.36 27.88 8.81
CA GLN A 149 17.32 27.23 10.11
C GLN A 149 17.95 25.84 10.04
N GLN A 150 18.75 25.50 11.05
CA GLN A 150 19.33 24.17 11.17
C GLN A 150 18.22 23.14 11.38
N ILE A 151 18.22 22.07 10.57
CA ILE A 151 17.35 20.91 10.77
C ILE A 151 17.76 20.24 12.09
N PRO A 152 16.89 20.21 13.11
CA PRO A 152 17.17 19.46 14.33
C PRO A 152 17.47 17.99 13.98
N PRO A 153 18.35 17.31 14.74
CA PRO A 153 18.55 15.89 14.53
C PRO A 153 17.20 15.18 14.70
N GLY A 154 16.85 14.32 13.76
CA GLY A 154 15.62 13.54 13.82
C GLY A 154 15.52 12.74 15.11
N PRO A 155 14.30 12.30 15.48
CA PRO A 155 14.16 11.25 16.47
C PRO A 155 14.94 10.08 15.89
N ARG A 156 16.17 9.86 16.38
CA ARG A 156 16.93 8.69 15.98
C ARG A 156 15.98 7.55 16.27
N GLY A 157 15.53 6.85 15.23
CA GLY A 157 15.06 5.50 15.44
C GLY A 157 16.13 4.90 16.33
N GLU A 158 15.77 4.49 17.55
CA GLU A 158 16.65 3.64 18.33
C GLU A 158 16.93 2.50 17.35
N ASP A 159 18.11 2.53 16.68
CA ASP A 159 18.47 1.69 15.54
C ASP A 159 17.83 0.35 15.85
N PRO A 160 16.76 -0.07 15.15
CA PRO A 160 15.81 -1.05 15.68
C PRO A 160 16.65 -2.17 16.17
N GLU A 161 16.82 -2.25 17.50
CA GLU A 161 17.99 -2.93 18.08
C GLU A 161 17.85 -4.31 17.50
N LEU A 162 18.74 -4.62 16.53
CA LEU A 162 18.57 -5.79 15.70
C LEU A 162 18.64 -6.87 16.73
N ASP A 163 17.47 -7.37 17.14
CA ASP A 163 17.34 -8.41 18.11
C ASP A 163 17.84 -9.60 17.30
N ASP A 164 19.17 -9.73 17.28
CA ASP A 164 19.99 -10.85 16.85
C ASP A 164 19.68 -12.04 17.78
N SER A 165 18.42 -12.19 18.19
CA SER A 165 17.78 -13.41 18.59
C SER A 165 17.49 -14.20 17.32
N PRO A 166 18.38 -15.14 16.92
CA PRO A 166 18.09 -16.04 15.82
C PRO A 166 16.83 -16.85 16.13
N GLY A 167 15.74 -16.50 15.46
CA GLY A 167 14.70 -17.47 15.14
C GLY A 167 13.60 -17.67 16.18
N SER A 168 12.80 -16.64 16.45
CA SER A 168 11.37 -16.84 16.67
C SER A 168 10.57 -16.44 15.43
N LEU A 169 10.97 -16.93 14.26
CA LEU A 169 9.98 -17.36 13.27
C LEU A 169 9.11 -18.37 14.01
N SER A 170 7.98 -17.89 14.53
CA SER A 170 7.02 -18.68 15.28
C SER A 170 6.92 -20.04 14.62
N ILE A 171 7.37 -21.09 15.32
CA ILE A 171 7.36 -22.48 14.83
C ILE A 171 5.97 -22.84 14.24
N ALA A 172 4.92 -22.14 14.69
CA ALA A 172 3.58 -22.11 14.13
C ALA A 172 3.49 -21.83 12.61
N MET A 173 4.23 -20.88 12.01
CA MET A 173 4.16 -20.60 10.57
C MET A 173 4.85 -21.67 9.72
N VAL A 174 6.00 -22.18 10.16
CA VAL A 174 6.71 -23.26 9.45
C VAL A 174 5.94 -24.58 9.54
N VAL A 175 5.39 -24.91 10.71
CA VAL A 175 4.53 -26.08 10.90
C VAL A 175 3.20 -25.90 10.15
N GLY A 176 2.59 -24.72 10.20
CA GLY A 176 1.35 -24.42 9.49
C GLY A 176 1.49 -24.55 7.97
N GLY A 177 2.58 -24.01 7.39
CA GLY A 177 2.89 -24.14 5.97
C GLY A 177 3.13 -25.61 5.54
N ALA A 178 3.86 -26.38 6.35
CA ALA A 178 4.10 -27.79 6.07
C ALA A 178 2.81 -28.64 6.13
N VAL A 179 1.93 -28.37 7.10
CA VAL A 179 0.63 -29.06 7.22
C VAL A 179 -0.29 -28.72 6.05
N LEU A 180 -0.36 -27.45 5.64
CA LEU A 180 -1.13 -27.03 4.46
C LEU A 180 -0.62 -27.66 3.17
N ALA A 181 0.71 -27.68 2.96
CA ALA A 181 1.31 -28.32 1.80
C ALA A 181 1.05 -29.85 1.78
N ALA A 182 1.16 -30.52 2.94
CA ALA A 182 0.87 -31.94 3.06
C ALA A 182 -0.63 -32.25 2.83
N ALA A 183 -1.54 -31.41 3.34
CA ALA A 183 -2.98 -31.56 3.13
C ALA A 183 -3.36 -31.38 1.66
N LEU A 184 -2.82 -30.35 0.99
CA LEU A 184 -2.99 -30.15 -0.46
C LEU A 184 -2.43 -31.32 -1.27
N GLY A 185 -1.23 -31.81 -0.92
CA GLY A 185 -0.63 -32.98 -1.55
C GLY A 185 -1.49 -34.24 -1.40
N LEU A 186 -2.06 -34.46 -0.21
CA LEU A 186 -2.94 -35.60 0.06
C LEU A 186 -4.25 -35.51 -0.73
N ILE A 187 -4.87 -34.33 -0.79
CA ILE A 187 -6.10 -34.09 -1.57
C ILE A 187 -5.85 -34.38 -3.06
N LEU A 188 -4.73 -33.91 -3.60
CA LEU A 188 -4.34 -34.18 -5.00
C LEU A 188 -4.08 -35.67 -5.25
N ALA A 189 -3.39 -36.36 -4.33
CA ALA A 189 -3.11 -37.79 -4.43
C ALA A 189 -4.40 -38.63 -4.36
N VAL A 190 -5.31 -38.32 -3.42
CA VAL A 190 -6.62 -39.00 -3.29
C VAL A 190 -7.47 -38.74 -4.53
N GLY A 191 -7.47 -37.51 -5.06
CA GLY A 191 -8.12 -37.17 -6.31
C GLY A 191 -7.61 -38.01 -7.48
N ALA A 192 -6.29 -38.12 -7.63
CA ALA A 192 -5.66 -38.92 -8.69
C ALA A 192 -5.99 -40.42 -8.58
N VAL A 193 -5.89 -41.00 -7.37
CA VAL A 193 -6.23 -42.41 -7.13
C VAL A 193 -7.70 -42.69 -7.43
N THR A 194 -8.60 -41.81 -7.00
CA THR A 194 -10.04 -41.95 -7.25
C THR A 194 -10.33 -41.94 -8.75
N VAL A 195 -9.70 -41.03 -9.50
CA VAL A 195 -9.78 -40.98 -10.97
C VAL A 195 -9.29 -42.29 -11.59
N VAL A 196 -8.13 -42.82 -11.16
CA VAL A 196 -7.57 -44.08 -11.68
C VAL A 196 -8.51 -45.26 -11.39
N VAL A 197 -9.04 -45.40 -10.17
CA VAL A 197 -9.97 -46.47 -9.80
C VAL A 197 -11.25 -46.39 -10.62
N LEU A 198 -11.80 -45.20 -10.85
CA LEU A 198 -12.97 -45.01 -11.70
C LEU A 198 -12.69 -45.39 -13.16
N LEU A 199 -11.49 -45.08 -13.67
CA LEU A 199 -11.07 -45.50 -15.02
C LEU A 199 -10.92 -47.02 -15.13
N VAL A 200 -10.29 -47.67 -14.15
CA VAL A 200 -10.10 -49.14 -14.11
C VAL A 200 -11.44 -49.85 -13.99
N ARG A 201 -12.31 -49.44 -13.06
CA ARG A 201 -13.67 -50.03 -12.91
C ARG A 201 -14.49 -49.87 -14.19
N ARG A 202 -14.37 -48.73 -14.87
CA ARG A 202 -15.05 -48.50 -16.15
C ARG A 202 -14.48 -49.36 -17.27
N SER A 203 -13.19 -49.68 -17.25
CA SER A 203 -12.56 -50.61 -18.19
C SER A 203 -13.08 -52.03 -17.97
N ASN A 204 -13.11 -52.49 -16.72
CA ASN A 204 -13.51 -53.86 -16.38
C ASN A 204 -15.01 -54.14 -16.63
N ARG A 205 -15.87 -53.11 -16.60
CA ARG A 205 -17.30 -53.23 -16.96
C ARG A 205 -17.56 -53.32 -18.48
N ARG A 206 -16.54 -53.14 -19.31
CA ARG A 206 -16.66 -53.13 -20.78
C ARG A 206 -16.06 -54.37 -21.46
N SER A 207 -15.42 -55.23 -20.67
CA SER A 207 -15.02 -56.58 -21.04
C SER A 207 -16.14 -57.55 -20.64
#